data_AF-A0AAX4JYK6-F1
#
_entry.id   AF-A0AAX4JYK6-F1
#
_cell.length_a   1.000
_cell.length_b   1.000
_cell.length_c   1.000
_cell.angle_alpha   90.00
_cell.angle_beta   90.00
_cell.angle_gamma   90.00
#
_symmetry.space_group_name_H-M   'P 1'
#
loop_
_entity.id
_entity.type
_entity.pdbx_description
1 polymer ?
#
loop_
_entity_poly.entity_id
_entity_poly.type
_entity_poly.pdbx_seq_one_letter_code
_entity_poly.pdbx_strand_id
1 'polypeptide(L)'
;MASISARRHDMLRSSDQDDHGIDSQASIIPISTTNFNFDNEPLISKSKQQKQAEFQAAVQSAPHPYLIQSKSHIRREKRKVKNLNSSTNLSSIENALESVIPNFTSTTTSNKLNANKDDEDDNMNSISSRNKKSRDKKKQEEEEEEKEKKRKQIQREKGKIGEGKGKTLDEKKRRNVIQEASQRIPAVISHPAYKTNPWATIREHVGNTIATKK
;
A
#
# COMPACT_ATOMS: atom_id res chain seq x y z
N MET A 1 -46.08 37.43 -18.33
CA MET A 1 -45.21 38.20 -17.41
C MET A 1 -44.90 37.33 -16.20
N ALA A 2 -43.72 36.73 -16.12
CA ALA A 2 -43.29 35.98 -14.94
C ALA A 2 -41.81 36.27 -14.70
N SER A 3 -41.54 37.04 -13.65
CA SER A 3 -40.22 37.50 -13.24
C SER A 3 -39.60 36.47 -12.31
N ILE A 4 -38.52 35.81 -12.72
CA ILE A 4 -37.79 34.85 -11.87
C ILE A 4 -36.66 35.62 -11.17
N SER A 5 -36.83 35.81 -9.86
CA SER A 5 -35.91 36.52 -8.98
C SER A 5 -34.73 35.63 -8.60
N ALA A 6 -33.51 36.08 -8.92
CA ALA A 6 -32.26 35.39 -8.58
C ALA A 6 -31.83 35.74 -7.15
N ARG A 7 -31.80 34.73 -6.26
CA ARG A 7 -31.24 34.84 -4.91
C ARG A 7 -29.77 34.42 -4.93
N ARG A 8 -28.86 35.39 -4.91
CA ARG A 8 -27.44 35.19 -4.56
C ARG A 8 -27.34 35.00 -3.05
N HIS A 9 -26.71 33.91 -2.62
CA HIS A 9 -26.21 33.76 -1.26
C HIS A 9 -24.68 33.83 -1.30
N ASP A 10 -24.15 34.98 -0.91
CA ASP A 10 -22.76 35.13 -0.51
C ASP A 10 -22.59 34.47 0.85
N MET A 11 -21.72 33.47 0.94
CA MET A 11 -21.26 32.90 2.21
C MET A 11 -19.81 33.32 2.41
N LEU A 12 -19.64 34.18 3.41
CA LEU A 12 -18.39 34.64 3.99
C LEU A 12 -17.50 33.45 4.34
N ARG A 13 -16.31 33.41 3.76
CA ARG A 13 -15.25 32.43 4.06
C ARG A 13 -14.41 33.01 5.20
N SER A 14 -14.60 32.50 6.40
CA SER A 14 -13.76 32.78 7.57
C SER A 14 -12.34 32.24 7.35
N SER A 15 -11.36 33.11 7.57
CA SER A 15 -9.95 32.78 7.61
C SER A 15 -9.60 32.24 9.00
N ASP A 16 -9.49 30.92 9.12
CA ASP A 16 -8.87 30.30 10.30
C ASP A 16 -7.35 30.29 10.10
N GLN A 17 -6.66 31.05 10.96
CA GLN A 17 -5.21 31.05 11.12
C GLN A 17 -4.82 29.83 11.96
N ASP A 18 -4.28 28.80 11.31
CA ASP A 18 -3.63 27.69 12.01
C ASP A 18 -2.21 28.09 12.41
N ASP A 19 -2.05 28.30 13.72
CA ASP A 19 -0.79 28.51 14.44
C ASP A 19 -0.01 27.19 14.50
N HIS A 20 1.06 27.07 13.73
CA HIS A 20 1.95 25.91 13.77
C HIS A 20 3.01 26.10 14.85
N GLY A 21 2.67 25.68 16.08
CA GLY A 21 3.62 25.42 17.15
C GLY A 21 4.64 24.35 16.73
N ILE A 22 5.87 24.77 16.50
CA ILE A 22 7.02 23.92 16.18
C ILE A 22 7.60 23.43 17.51
N ASP A 23 7.00 22.39 18.10
CA ASP A 23 7.56 21.70 19.26
C ASP A 23 8.88 21.02 18.87
N SER A 24 9.97 21.74 19.13
CA SER A 24 11.34 21.29 18.98
C SER A 24 11.71 20.36 20.14
N GLN A 25 11.21 19.12 20.10
CA GLN A 25 11.69 18.04 20.97
C GLN A 25 13.11 17.68 20.54
N ALA A 26 14.09 18.24 21.25
CA ALA A 26 15.50 17.92 21.13
C ALA A 26 15.73 16.43 21.40
N SER A 27 15.97 15.65 20.33
CA SER A 27 16.42 14.27 20.46
C SER A 27 17.87 14.26 20.93
N ILE A 28 18.05 14.07 22.24
CA ILE A 28 19.34 13.80 22.88
C ILE A 28 19.89 12.50 22.28
N ILE A 29 20.92 12.63 21.45
CA ILE A 29 21.64 11.48 20.89
C ILE A 29 22.57 10.96 22.00
N PRO A 30 22.46 9.69 22.42
CA PRO A 30 23.42 9.12 23.35
C PRO A 30 24.78 9.00 22.66
N ILE A 31 25.70 9.88 23.03
CA ILE A 31 27.13 9.74 22.76
C ILE A 31 27.60 8.47 23.45
N SER A 32 27.80 7.40 22.68
CA SER A 32 28.48 6.20 23.15
C SER A 32 29.95 6.57 23.38
N THR A 33 30.28 6.81 24.64
CA THR A 33 31.65 6.92 25.14
C THR A 33 32.34 5.59 24.88
N THR A 34 33.05 5.47 23.76
CA THR A 34 34.00 4.38 23.58
C THR A 34 35.13 4.61 24.56
N ASN A 35 35.20 3.76 25.59
CA ASN A 35 36.36 3.62 26.47
C ASN A 35 37.60 3.38 25.60
N PHE A 36 38.35 4.44 25.31
CA PHE A 36 39.72 4.34 24.85
C PHE A 36 40.56 3.95 26.05
N ASN A 37 40.79 2.64 26.22
CA ASN A 37 41.90 2.14 27.01
C ASN A 37 43.18 2.70 26.37
N PHE A 38 43.73 3.74 26.98
CA PHE A 38 45.10 4.17 26.76
C PHE A 38 46.02 3.19 27.49
N ASP A 39 46.17 2.00 26.92
CA ASP A 39 47.27 1.13 27.31
C ASP A 39 48.56 1.84 26.90
N ASN A 40 49.42 2.07 27.90
CA ASN A 40 50.74 2.69 27.79
C ASN A 40 51.64 1.88 26.85
N GLU A 41 51.48 2.04 25.54
CA GLU A 41 52.51 1.65 24.58
C GLU A 41 53.63 2.68 24.60
N PRO A 42 54.91 2.26 24.64
CA PRO A 42 56.03 3.17 24.56
C PRO A 42 55.97 3.90 23.22
N LEU A 43 55.99 5.24 23.27
CA LEU A 43 56.09 6.13 22.12
C LEU A 43 57.47 5.98 21.45
N ILE A 44 57.71 4.84 20.83
CA ILE A 44 58.88 4.63 19.97
C ILE A 44 58.61 5.48 18.73
N SER A 45 59.47 6.46 18.51
CA SER A 45 59.40 7.37 17.37
C SER A 45 59.56 6.58 16.06
N LYS A 46 58.43 6.13 15.51
CA LYS A 46 58.38 5.45 14.21
C LYS A 46 59.07 6.31 13.16
N SER A 47 59.96 5.69 12.39
CA SER A 47 60.69 6.38 11.32
C SER A 47 59.71 6.92 10.27
N LYS A 48 60.11 7.96 9.52
CA LYS A 48 59.27 8.54 8.46
C LYS A 48 58.83 7.49 7.44
N GLN A 49 59.67 6.50 7.16
CA GLN A 49 59.36 5.38 6.26
C GLN A 49 58.30 4.44 6.84
N GLN A 50 58.39 4.10 8.14
CA GLN A 50 57.36 3.28 8.79
C GLN A 50 55.99 3.97 8.77
N LYS A 51 55.94 5.29 9.04
CA LYS A 51 54.68 6.04 8.98
C LYS A 51 54.06 6.04 7.57
N GLN A 52 54.89 6.14 6.53
CA GLN A 52 54.42 6.08 5.14
C GLN A 52 53.90 4.68 4.77
N ALA A 53 54.62 3.63 5.17
CA ALA A 53 54.19 2.24 4.93
C ALA A 53 52.88 1.92 5.66
N GLU A 54 52.74 2.36 6.92
CA GLU A 54 51.53 2.18 7.73
C GLU A 54 50.34 2.92 7.12
N PHE A 55 50.55 4.15 6.63
CA PHE A 55 49.51 4.89 5.92
C PHE A 55 49.08 4.19 4.62
N GLN A 56 50.02 3.71 3.82
CA GLN A 56 49.71 2.97 2.60
C GLN A 56 48.96 1.67 2.89
N ALA A 57 49.38 0.92 3.91
CA ALA A 57 48.69 -0.28 4.36
C ALA A 57 47.27 0.02 4.88
N ALA A 58 47.08 1.12 5.61
CA ALA A 58 45.77 1.57 6.08
C ALA A 58 44.85 1.96 4.91
N VAL A 59 45.35 2.67 3.91
CA VAL A 59 44.58 3.05 2.71
C VAL A 59 44.20 1.83 1.88
N GLN A 60 45.09 0.84 1.75
CA GLN A 60 44.83 -0.38 0.99
C GLN A 60 43.90 -1.37 1.72
N SER A 61 44.00 -1.44 3.05
CA SER A 61 43.12 -2.30 3.87
C SER A 61 41.76 -1.67 4.16
N ALA A 62 41.61 -0.35 3.97
CA ALA A 62 40.32 0.30 4.10
C ALA A 62 39.33 -0.30 3.08
N PRO A 63 38.17 -0.81 3.54
CA PRO A 63 37.18 -1.36 2.62
C PRO A 63 36.79 -0.28 1.62
N HIS A 64 36.90 -0.62 0.34
CA HIS A 64 36.59 0.29 -0.77
C HIS A 64 35.24 0.97 -0.50
N PRO A 65 35.09 2.29 -0.73
CA PRO A 65 33.89 3.03 -0.33
C PRO A 65 32.58 2.49 -0.93
N TYR A 66 32.67 1.67 -1.97
CA TYR A 66 31.55 0.99 -2.63
C TYR A 66 31.21 -0.39 -2.03
N LEU A 67 32.10 -0.97 -1.22
CA LEU A 67 31.85 -2.21 -0.46
C LEU A 67 31.06 -1.93 0.84
N ILE A 68 31.13 -0.70 1.37
CA ILE A 68 30.31 -0.29 2.51
C ILE A 68 28.90 -0.03 2.00
N GLN A 69 28.01 -1.00 2.21
CA GLN A 69 26.60 -0.84 1.88
C GLN A 69 26.04 0.41 2.58
N SER A 70 25.50 1.35 1.80
CA SER A 70 24.86 2.54 2.38
C SER A 70 23.72 2.15 3.32
N LYS A 71 23.42 2.99 4.33
CA LYS A 71 22.26 2.81 5.23
C LYS A 71 20.95 2.60 4.45
N SER A 72 20.82 3.25 3.29
CA SER A 72 19.69 3.07 2.37
C SER A 72 19.64 1.67 1.74
N HIS A 73 20.79 1.16 1.30
CA HIS A 73 20.89 -0.18 0.71
C HIS A 73 20.56 -1.27 1.74
N ILE A 74 21.10 -1.17 2.97
CA ILE A 74 20.76 -2.08 4.07
C ILE A 74 19.25 -2.03 4.38
N ARG A 75 18.64 -0.83 4.40
CA ARG A 75 17.17 -0.70 4.57
C ARG A 75 16.41 -1.36 3.43
N ARG A 76 16.88 -1.22 2.19
CA ARG A 76 16.26 -1.85 1.01
C ARG A 76 16.38 -3.37 1.08
N GLU A 77 17.53 -3.91 1.46
CA GLU A 77 17.70 -5.36 1.67
C GLU A 77 16.79 -5.88 2.79
N LYS A 78 16.71 -5.20 3.94
CA LYS A 78 15.77 -5.57 5.02
C LYS A 78 14.32 -5.60 4.55
N ARG A 79 13.89 -4.65 3.71
CA ARG A 79 12.55 -4.65 3.12
C ARG A 79 12.36 -5.81 2.14
N LYS A 80 13.37 -6.14 1.31
CA LYS A 80 13.33 -7.29 0.41
C LYS A 80 13.17 -8.61 1.18
N VAL A 81 13.98 -8.83 2.21
CA VAL A 81 13.88 -10.02 3.08
C VAL A 81 12.52 -10.09 3.77
N LYS A 82 12.01 -8.97 4.30
CA LYS A 82 10.68 -8.92 4.90
C LYS A 82 9.58 -9.29 3.90
N ASN A 83 9.66 -8.81 2.66
CA ASN A 83 8.71 -9.17 1.61
C ASN A 83 8.81 -10.65 1.23
N LEU A 84 10.02 -11.20 1.14
CA LEU A 84 10.24 -12.62 0.87
C LEU A 84 9.65 -13.49 1.99
N ASN A 85 9.89 -13.13 3.25
CA ASN A 85 9.36 -13.85 4.41
C ASN A 85 7.86 -13.62 4.64
N SER A 86 7.28 -12.52 4.13
CA SER A 86 5.81 -12.33 4.13
C SER A 86 5.14 -13.08 2.97
N SER A 87 5.92 -13.51 1.97
CA SER A 87 5.46 -14.32 0.84
C SER A 87 5.47 -15.83 1.11
N THR A 88 5.87 -16.28 2.32
CA THR A 88 5.71 -17.67 2.78
C THR A 88 4.27 -18.02 3.18
N ASN A 89 3.28 -17.33 2.61
CA ASN A 89 1.90 -17.82 2.49
C ASN A 89 1.79 -18.98 1.48
N LEU A 90 2.91 -19.61 1.09
CA LEU A 90 2.91 -20.87 0.34
C LEU A 90 2.16 -21.97 1.10
N SER A 91 2.23 -21.99 2.44
CA SER A 91 1.45 -22.95 3.25
C SER A 91 -0.07 -22.74 3.13
N SER A 92 -0.52 -21.48 2.97
CA SER A 92 -1.93 -21.19 2.69
C SER A 92 -2.34 -21.57 1.27
N ILE A 93 -1.40 -21.54 0.31
CA ILE A 93 -1.64 -21.97 -1.07
C ILE A 93 -1.62 -23.50 -1.17
N GLU A 94 -0.74 -24.19 -0.43
CA GLU A 94 -0.71 -25.66 -0.31
C GLU A 94 -2.03 -26.18 0.27
N ASN A 95 -2.51 -25.61 1.38
CA ASN A 95 -3.80 -25.96 1.96
C ASN A 95 -4.98 -25.67 0.99
N ALA A 96 -4.88 -24.60 0.20
CA ALA A 96 -5.91 -24.28 -0.80
C ALA A 96 -5.87 -25.27 -1.98
N LEU A 97 -4.70 -25.72 -2.42
CA LEU A 97 -4.55 -26.69 -3.50
C LEU A 97 -5.01 -28.09 -3.10
N GLU A 98 -4.76 -28.52 -1.85
CA GLU A 98 -5.33 -29.78 -1.32
C GLU A 98 -6.86 -29.77 -1.30
N SER A 99 -7.48 -28.61 -1.08
CA SER A 99 -8.95 -28.49 -1.10
C SER A 99 -9.56 -28.46 -2.50
N VAL A 100 -8.80 -28.07 -3.52
CA VAL A 100 -9.31 -27.83 -4.89
C VAL A 100 -9.06 -29.01 -5.82
N ILE A 101 -8.12 -29.91 -5.49
CA ILE A 101 -7.93 -31.16 -6.23
C ILE A 101 -8.81 -32.22 -5.55
N PRO A 102 -10.05 -32.48 -6.03
CA PRO A 102 -10.78 -33.65 -5.58
C PRO A 102 -9.91 -34.87 -5.91
N ASN A 103 -9.58 -35.65 -4.88
CA ASN A 103 -8.93 -36.94 -5.02
C ASN A 103 -9.68 -37.76 -6.07
N PHE A 104 -9.15 -37.80 -7.29
CA PHE A 104 -9.65 -38.63 -8.39
C PHE A 104 -9.18 -40.07 -8.13
N THR A 105 -9.54 -40.63 -6.97
CA THR A 105 -9.42 -42.07 -6.74
C THR A 105 -10.62 -42.71 -7.41
N SER A 106 -10.34 -43.26 -8.58
CA SER A 106 -11.23 -44.09 -9.37
C SER A 106 -11.66 -45.34 -8.60
N THR A 107 -12.68 -45.23 -7.75
CA THR A 107 -13.45 -46.39 -7.29
C THR A 107 -14.89 -45.98 -7.01
N THR A 108 -15.73 -46.25 -8.01
CA THR A 108 -17.14 -46.63 -7.92
C THR A 108 -17.56 -47.19 -6.57
N THR A 109 -18.42 -46.50 -5.82
CA THR A 109 -19.53 -47.15 -5.11
C THR A 109 -20.63 -46.15 -4.73
N SER A 110 -21.80 -46.40 -5.30
CA SER A 110 -23.14 -45.97 -4.92
C SER A 110 -23.36 -45.56 -3.46
N ASN A 111 -24.03 -44.42 -3.26
CA ASN A 111 -25.08 -44.15 -2.25
C ASN A 111 -25.34 -42.64 -2.21
N LYS A 112 -26.54 -42.09 -2.04
CA LYS A 112 -27.92 -42.55 -2.04
C LYS A 112 -28.72 -41.24 -2.01
N LEU A 113 -29.81 -41.18 -2.76
CA LEU A 113 -30.83 -40.14 -2.66
C LEU A 113 -31.23 -39.92 -1.19
N ASN A 114 -31.48 -38.67 -0.78
CA ASN A 114 -32.49 -38.38 0.23
C ASN A 114 -33.08 -36.99 -0.02
N ALA A 115 -34.22 -37.03 -0.70
CA ALA A 115 -35.23 -36.00 -0.66
C ALA A 115 -36.04 -36.11 0.65
N ASN A 116 -36.63 -34.97 1.03
CA ASN A 116 -37.72 -34.77 1.98
C ASN A 116 -37.39 -34.84 3.48
N LYS A 117 -37.53 -33.69 4.14
CA LYS A 117 -38.37 -33.54 5.33
C LYS A 117 -38.77 -32.08 5.50
N ASP A 118 -39.94 -31.77 4.96
CA ASP A 118 -40.86 -30.86 5.62
C ASP A 118 -41.22 -31.50 6.97
N ASP A 119 -40.97 -30.80 8.07
CA ASP A 119 -41.70 -30.96 9.31
C ASP A 119 -41.58 -29.63 10.07
N GLU A 120 -42.75 -29.07 10.35
CA GLU A 120 -42.95 -27.91 11.19
C GLU A 120 -42.44 -28.18 12.60
N ASP A 121 -41.76 -27.20 13.18
CA ASP A 121 -41.81 -26.97 14.62
C ASP A 121 -41.83 -25.45 14.84
N ASP A 122 -43.05 -24.98 15.13
CA ASP A 122 -43.30 -23.82 15.95
C ASP A 122 -42.42 -23.84 17.21
N ASN A 123 -42.18 -22.64 17.76
CA ASN A 123 -42.21 -22.34 19.20
C ASN A 123 -40.95 -21.68 19.80
N MET A 124 -41.23 -20.58 20.51
CA MET A 124 -40.41 -19.79 21.44
C MET A 124 -39.22 -18.98 20.91
N ASN A 125 -39.49 -17.73 20.50
CA ASN A 125 -38.62 -16.63 20.95
C ASN A 125 -39.32 -15.26 21.03
N SER A 126 -40.27 -15.11 21.96
CA SER A 126 -41.03 -13.87 22.15
C SER A 126 -40.69 -13.14 23.46
N ILE A 127 -39.42 -13.02 23.85
CA ILE A 127 -39.00 -12.09 24.93
C ILE A 127 -37.63 -11.46 24.59
N SER A 128 -37.58 -10.55 23.61
CA SER A 128 -36.35 -9.75 23.34
C SER A 128 -36.61 -8.42 22.61
N SER A 129 -37.86 -7.94 22.60
CA SER A 129 -38.27 -6.80 21.77
C SER A 129 -37.93 -5.42 22.36
N ARG A 130 -37.35 -5.31 23.57
CA ARG A 130 -37.05 -3.99 24.19
C ARG A 130 -35.59 -3.53 24.08
N ASN A 131 -34.63 -4.41 23.75
CA ASN A 131 -33.20 -4.03 23.64
C ASN A 131 -32.66 -3.91 22.20
N LYS A 132 -33.48 -4.18 21.17
CA LYS A 132 -33.03 -4.11 19.75
C LYS A 132 -32.91 -2.67 19.24
N LYS A 133 -33.77 -1.76 19.70
CA LYS A 133 -33.86 -0.38 19.18
C LYS A 133 -32.64 0.50 19.54
N SER A 134 -31.94 0.21 20.64
CA SER A 134 -30.72 0.94 21.03
C SER A 134 -29.47 0.44 20.29
N ARG A 135 -29.43 -0.84 19.89
CA ARG A 135 -28.31 -1.41 19.13
C ARG A 135 -28.28 -0.93 17.68
N ASP A 136 -29.43 -0.80 17.04
CA ASP A 136 -29.50 -0.33 15.65
C ASP A 136 -29.15 1.17 15.53
N LYS A 137 -29.55 1.98 16.51
CA LYS A 137 -29.21 3.42 16.53
C LYS A 137 -27.70 3.66 16.68
N LYS A 138 -27.05 2.91 17.59
CA LYS A 138 -25.59 3.01 17.79
C LYS A 138 -24.80 2.57 16.56
N LYS A 139 -25.29 1.56 15.83
CA LYS A 139 -24.63 1.04 14.62
C LYS A 139 -24.69 2.01 13.44
N GLN A 140 -25.77 2.79 13.32
CA GLN A 140 -25.90 3.81 12.27
C GLN A 140 -24.95 5.00 12.50
N GLU A 141 -24.79 5.43 13.75
CA GLU A 141 -23.92 6.55 14.12
C GLU A 141 -22.44 6.25 13.83
N GLU A 142 -21.99 5.02 14.12
CA GLU A 142 -20.62 4.57 13.86
C GLU A 142 -20.30 4.45 12.36
N GLU A 143 -21.27 4.02 11.54
CA GLU A 143 -21.09 3.92 10.07
C GLU A 143 -21.05 5.31 9.40
N GLU A 144 -21.81 6.27 9.93
CA GLU A 144 -21.83 7.64 9.43
C GLU A 144 -20.51 8.37 9.74
N GLU A 145 -19.96 8.18 10.94
CA GLU A 145 -18.66 8.75 11.34
C GLU A 145 -17.51 8.18 10.48
N GLU A 146 -17.52 6.88 10.17
CA GLU A 146 -16.49 6.26 9.30
C GLU A 146 -16.57 6.81 7.86
N LYS A 147 -17.78 7.00 7.33
CA LYS A 147 -17.99 7.60 6.01
C LYS A 147 -17.50 9.04 5.97
N GLU A 148 -17.72 9.82 7.02
CA GLU A 148 -17.24 11.20 7.10
C GLU A 148 -15.70 11.27 7.14
N LYS A 149 -15.05 10.42 7.94
CA LYS A 149 -13.59 10.31 7.99
C LYS A 149 -12.99 9.97 6.62
N LYS A 150 -13.58 9.01 5.90
CA LYS A 150 -13.17 8.66 4.53
C LYS A 150 -13.32 9.82 3.56
N ARG A 151 -14.43 10.57 3.62
CA ARG A 151 -14.65 11.75 2.77
C ARG A 151 -13.60 12.85 3.03
N LYS A 152 -13.32 13.18 4.29
CA LYS A 152 -12.29 14.15 4.67
C LYS A 152 -10.90 13.72 4.18
N GLN A 153 -10.57 12.43 4.31
CA GLN A 153 -9.29 11.90 3.83
C GLN A 153 -9.18 11.98 2.29
N ILE A 154 -10.25 11.62 1.57
CA ILE A 154 -10.29 11.76 0.10
C ILE A 154 -10.11 13.23 -0.32
N GLN A 155 -10.75 14.17 0.37
CA GLN A 155 -10.60 15.61 0.07
C GLN A 155 -9.17 16.09 0.31
N ARG A 156 -8.54 15.69 1.42
CA ARG A 156 -7.13 16.01 1.72
C ARG A 156 -6.17 15.45 0.66
N GLU A 157 -6.47 14.26 0.13
CA GLU A 157 -5.68 13.63 -0.93
C GLU A 157 -5.95 14.23 -2.33
N LYS A 158 -7.12 14.84 -2.56
CA LYS A 158 -7.55 15.34 -3.88
C LYS A 158 -6.74 16.54 -4.38
N GLY A 159 -6.06 17.27 -3.49
CA GLY A 159 -5.25 18.45 -3.82
C GLY A 159 -3.74 18.20 -3.95
N LYS A 160 -3.25 17.02 -3.53
CA LYS A 160 -1.81 16.69 -3.61
C LYS A 160 -1.48 16.08 -4.97
N ILE A 161 -1.20 16.95 -5.94
CA ILE A 161 -0.68 16.54 -7.25
C ILE A 161 0.83 16.34 -7.10
N GLY A 162 1.31 15.10 -7.21
CA GLY A 162 2.76 14.80 -7.29
C GLY A 162 3.22 13.68 -6.35
N GLU A 163 2.57 13.50 -5.21
CA GLU A 163 2.79 12.36 -4.32
C GLU A 163 1.73 11.31 -4.62
N GLY A 164 1.97 10.48 -5.65
CA GLY A 164 1.09 9.35 -5.94
C GLY A 164 0.80 8.60 -4.64
N LYS A 165 -0.48 8.28 -4.38
CA LYS A 165 -0.90 7.58 -3.17
C LYS A 165 0.05 6.40 -2.96
N GLY A 166 0.93 6.44 -1.96
CA GLY A 166 2.01 5.46 -1.79
C GLY A 166 1.54 4.03 -1.57
N LYS A 167 0.23 3.82 -1.54
CA LYS A 167 -0.45 2.53 -1.52
C LYS A 167 -0.71 2.08 -2.95
N THR A 168 -0.10 0.96 -3.33
CA THR A 168 -0.41 0.27 -4.59
C THR A 168 -1.90 -0.13 -4.63
N LEU A 169 -2.44 -0.32 -5.84
CA LEU A 169 -3.76 -0.91 -6.01
C LEU A 169 -3.83 -2.24 -5.23
N ASP A 170 -5.00 -2.50 -4.65
CA ASP A 170 -5.29 -3.77 -4.01
C ASP A 170 -5.20 -4.93 -5.02
N GLU A 171 -4.83 -6.12 -4.56
CA GLU A 171 -4.51 -7.27 -5.43
C GLU A 171 -5.70 -7.64 -6.33
N LYS A 172 -6.91 -7.64 -5.78
CA LYS A 172 -8.16 -7.85 -6.55
C LYS A 172 -8.32 -6.80 -7.67
N LYS A 173 -8.03 -5.53 -7.38
CA LYS A 173 -8.09 -4.46 -8.37
C LYS A 173 -7.02 -4.60 -9.44
N ARG A 174 -5.81 -5.00 -9.06
CA ARG A 174 -4.71 -5.26 -10.00
C ARG A 174 -5.10 -6.36 -10.98
N ARG A 175 -5.66 -7.48 -10.51
CA ARG A 175 -6.14 -8.56 -11.39
C ARG A 175 -7.22 -8.09 -12.35
N ASN A 176 -8.21 -7.34 -11.86
CA ASN A 176 -9.27 -6.80 -12.72
C ASN A 176 -8.69 -5.87 -13.80
N VAL A 177 -7.77 -4.96 -13.43
CA VAL A 177 -7.09 -4.08 -14.40
C VAL A 177 -6.28 -4.87 -15.44
N ILE A 178 -5.60 -5.93 -15.01
CA ILE A 178 -4.84 -6.81 -15.91
C ILE A 178 -5.77 -7.57 -16.86
N GLN A 179 -6.90 -8.09 -16.37
CA GLN A 179 -7.90 -8.79 -17.20
C GLN A 179 -8.58 -7.85 -18.20
N GLU A 180 -8.95 -6.64 -17.77
CA GLU A 180 -9.52 -5.64 -18.67
C GLU A 180 -8.50 -5.24 -19.76
N ALA A 181 -7.24 -5.02 -19.37
CA ALA A 181 -6.17 -4.71 -20.31
C ALA A 181 -5.91 -5.87 -21.28
N SER A 182 -5.91 -7.13 -20.81
CA SER A 182 -5.66 -8.29 -21.66
C SER A 182 -6.76 -8.50 -22.70
N GLN A 183 -8.02 -8.15 -22.39
CA GLN A 183 -9.12 -8.14 -23.36
C GLN A 183 -9.01 -6.99 -24.36
N ARG A 184 -8.55 -5.81 -23.91
CA ARG A 184 -8.47 -4.60 -24.74
C ARG A 184 -7.31 -4.62 -25.73
N ILE A 185 -6.14 -5.15 -25.34
CA ILE A 185 -4.91 -5.10 -26.16
C ILE A 185 -5.10 -5.76 -27.54
N PRO A 186 -5.68 -6.98 -27.66
CA PRO A 186 -5.92 -7.60 -28.97
C PRO A 186 -6.80 -6.75 -29.88
N ALA A 187 -7.84 -6.13 -29.33
CA ALA A 187 -8.73 -5.24 -30.08
C ALA A 187 -7.96 -4.03 -30.63
N VAL A 188 -7.11 -3.39 -29.81
CA VAL A 188 -6.26 -2.27 -30.24
C VAL A 188 -5.29 -2.68 -31.35
N ILE A 189 -4.63 -3.83 -31.19
CA ILE A 189 -3.66 -4.35 -32.18
C ILE A 189 -4.36 -4.71 -33.50
N SER A 190 -5.61 -5.19 -33.44
CA SER A 190 -6.37 -5.55 -34.63
C SER A 190 -6.84 -4.33 -35.44
N HIS A 191 -6.88 -3.13 -34.83
CA HIS A 191 -7.42 -1.92 -35.45
C HIS A 191 -6.56 -1.44 -36.63
N PRO A 192 -7.14 -1.14 -37.82
CA PRO A 192 -6.37 -0.81 -39.01
C PRO A 192 -5.56 0.48 -38.85
N ALA A 193 -6.10 1.52 -38.21
CA ALA A 193 -5.37 2.76 -37.96
C ALA A 193 -4.12 2.55 -37.07
N TYR A 194 -4.20 1.61 -36.13
CA TYR A 194 -3.08 1.28 -35.24
C TYR A 194 -1.98 0.53 -35.98
N LYS A 195 -2.35 -0.38 -36.91
CA LYS A 195 -1.40 -1.09 -37.78
C LYS A 195 -0.64 -0.16 -38.72
N THR A 196 -1.31 0.86 -39.27
CA THR A 196 -0.69 1.82 -40.19
C THR A 196 0.24 2.79 -39.46
N ASN A 197 -0.20 3.37 -38.33
CA ASN A 197 0.62 4.30 -37.55
C ASN A 197 0.24 4.27 -36.05
N PRO A 198 0.96 3.50 -35.21
CA PRO A 198 0.62 3.35 -33.80
C PRO A 198 0.82 4.67 -33.03
N TRP A 199 1.86 5.45 -33.37
CA TRP A 199 2.18 6.70 -32.68
C TRP A 199 1.19 7.82 -32.98
N ALA A 200 0.66 7.91 -34.21
CA ALA A 200 -0.40 8.86 -34.55
C ALA A 200 -1.69 8.53 -33.78
N THR A 201 -2.07 7.26 -33.76
CA THR A 201 -3.26 6.77 -33.04
C THR A 201 -3.18 7.06 -31.53
N ILE A 202 -2.02 6.84 -30.91
CA ILE A 202 -1.79 7.15 -29.49
C ILE A 202 -1.92 8.67 -29.25
N ARG A 203 -1.31 9.51 -30.10
CA ARG A 203 -1.38 10.98 -29.97
C ARG A 203 -2.82 11.49 -30.07
N GLU A 204 -3.57 11.00 -31.05
CA GLU A 204 -4.99 11.35 -31.23
C GLU A 204 -5.82 10.92 -30.01
N HIS A 205 -5.65 9.69 -29.53
CA HIS A 205 -6.38 9.20 -28.35
C HIS A 205 -6.11 10.03 -27.10
N VAL A 206 -4.83 10.39 -26.86
CA VAL A 206 -4.45 11.26 -25.74
C VAL A 206 -5.03 12.66 -25.91
N GLY A 207 -4.98 13.23 -27.12
CA GLY A 207 -5.58 14.52 -27.44
C GLY A 207 -7.09 14.56 -27.14
N ASN A 208 -7.83 13.54 -27.58
CA ASN A 208 -9.26 13.39 -27.31
C ASN A 208 -9.54 13.23 -25.81
N THR A 209 -8.70 12.46 -25.10
CA THR A 209 -8.82 12.27 -23.64
C THR A 209 -8.59 13.58 -22.88
N ILE A 210 -7.66 14.43 -23.32
CA ILE A 210 -7.41 15.74 -22.69
C ILE A 210 -8.57 16.70 -22.99
N ALA A 211 -9.09 16.70 -24.23
CA ALA A 211 -10.21 17.57 -24.62
C ALA A 211 -11.49 17.28 -23.82
N THR A 212 -11.78 16.01 -23.53
CA THR A 212 -12.95 15.60 -22.72
C THR A 212 -12.82 15.84 -21.21
N LYS A 213 -11.60 16.11 -20.71
CA LYS A 213 -11.32 16.32 -19.27
C LYS A 213 -11.33 17.79 -18.84
N LYS A 214 -11.73 18.72 -19.72
CA LYS A 214 -11.98 20.13 -19.39
C LYS A 214 -13.38 20.30 -18.81
#